data_AF-A0A552K189-F1
#
_entry.id   AF-A0A552K189-F1
#
_cell.length_a   1.000
_cell.length_b   1.000
_cell.length_c   1.000
_cell.angle_alpha   90.00
_cell.angle_beta   90.00
_cell.angle_gamma   90.00
#
_symmetry.space_group_name_H-M   'P 1'
#
loop_
_entity.id
_entity.type
_entity.pdbx_description
1 polymer ?
#
loop_
_entity_poly.entity_id
_entity_poly.type
_entity_poly.pdbx_seq_one_letter_code
_entity_poly.pdbx_strand_id
1 'polypeptide(L)'
;MKLETTAIKRILDANLDRAREGLRIIEEWCRFGLDNPDLAQECKEMRHQLASWHSIDLKRHRDTAGDMGRDLSHPREEIRETVEGLLQANLARVQEAFRVLEEYGKLYDLELGIACKQLRYRVYQLESKLLISPPLEKLQASPLYLVTSPAENLLEIVELALKGGLKLVQYRHKTAVDTIRLEEAAKLCELCHRYDALFIINDRVDIARAIHADGVHLGQQDVPISLARQFLGPGAIIGRSTTNPQEMAKAIQEKADYVGVGPVYATPTKAGKTPAGLEYVRYARENCPLPWFAIGGIDSSNIKEVLEAGAQRVAVVRAIMAAQHPEVVTQQLLDQLGLAE
;
A
#
# COMPACT_ATOMS: atom_id res chain seq x y z
N MET A 1 -34.46 -16.68 33.78
CA MET A 1 -35.11 -15.47 33.21
C MET A 1 -34.53 -14.14 33.72
N LYS A 2 -34.80 -13.65 34.96
CA LYS A 2 -34.28 -12.32 35.41
C LYS A 2 -32.74 -12.21 35.46
N LEU A 3 -32.06 -13.26 35.91
CA LEU A 3 -30.60 -13.32 35.95
C LEU A 3 -29.98 -13.28 34.54
N GLU A 4 -30.56 -14.04 33.60
CA GLU A 4 -30.14 -14.09 32.20
C GLU A 4 -30.33 -12.74 31.51
N THR A 5 -31.48 -12.08 31.71
CA THR A 5 -31.72 -10.73 31.17
C THR A 5 -30.70 -9.71 31.71
N THR A 6 -30.36 -9.79 32.99
CA THR A 6 -29.36 -8.93 33.62
C THR A 6 -27.97 -9.16 33.03
N ALA A 7 -27.59 -10.42 32.82
CA ALA A 7 -26.32 -10.80 32.22
C ALA A 7 -26.22 -10.32 30.75
N ILE A 8 -27.29 -10.49 29.95
CA ILE A 8 -27.34 -10.00 28.57
C ILE A 8 -27.11 -8.48 28.52
N LYS A 9 -27.79 -7.70 29.36
CA LYS A 9 -27.62 -6.25 29.40
C LYS A 9 -26.19 -5.83 29.78
N ARG A 10 -25.56 -6.53 30.72
CA ARG A 10 -24.14 -6.32 31.09
C ARG A 10 -23.20 -6.60 29.91
N ILE A 11 -23.42 -7.70 29.20
CA ILE A 11 -22.63 -8.09 28.02
C ILE A 11 -22.76 -7.02 26.93
N LEU A 12 -23.98 -6.54 26.68
CA LEU A 12 -24.23 -5.51 25.68
C LEU A 12 -23.59 -4.16 26.06
N ASP A 13 -23.72 -3.71 27.31
CA ASP A 13 -23.07 -2.47 27.79
C ASP A 13 -21.55 -2.51 27.59
N ALA A 14 -20.90 -3.60 28.03
CA ALA A 14 -19.45 -3.74 27.94
C ALA A 14 -18.95 -3.74 26.49
N ASN A 15 -19.63 -4.44 25.58
CA ASN A 15 -19.17 -4.54 24.19
C ASN A 15 -19.51 -3.30 23.35
N LEU A 16 -20.59 -2.57 23.69
CA LEU A 16 -20.86 -1.25 23.10
C LEU A 16 -19.76 -0.25 23.45
N ASP A 17 -19.27 -0.26 24.69
CA ASP A 17 -18.14 0.60 25.10
C ASP A 17 -16.85 0.20 24.38
N ARG A 18 -16.47 -1.09 24.44
CA ARG A 18 -15.23 -1.60 23.80
C ARG A 18 -15.17 -1.30 22.32
N ALA A 19 -16.27 -1.52 21.59
CA ALA A 19 -16.32 -1.22 20.15
C ALA A 19 -16.14 0.29 19.88
N ARG A 20 -16.81 1.15 20.66
CA ARG A 20 -16.70 2.62 20.50
C ARG A 20 -15.32 3.15 20.86
N GLU A 21 -14.69 2.61 21.90
CA GLU A 21 -13.32 2.98 22.31
C GLU A 21 -12.29 2.53 21.28
N GLY A 22 -12.35 1.28 20.81
CA GLY A 22 -11.45 0.79 19.77
C GLY A 22 -11.57 1.58 18.46
N LEU A 23 -12.80 1.86 18.02
CA LEU A 23 -13.04 2.74 16.86
C LEU A 23 -12.52 4.16 17.06
N ARG A 24 -12.53 4.68 18.30
CA ARG A 24 -12.00 6.01 18.59
C ARG A 24 -10.49 6.06 18.41
N ILE A 25 -9.77 5.02 18.84
CA ILE A 25 -8.32 4.91 18.63
C ILE A 25 -8.01 4.92 17.13
N ILE A 26 -8.75 4.13 16.34
CA ILE A 26 -8.57 4.05 14.88
C ILE A 26 -8.89 5.39 14.20
N GLU A 27 -9.99 6.05 14.59
CA GLU A 27 -10.37 7.38 14.09
C GLU A 27 -9.26 8.41 14.27
N GLU A 28 -8.65 8.47 15.45
CA GLU A 28 -7.61 9.46 15.73
C GLU A 28 -6.34 9.20 14.89
N TRP A 29 -6.03 7.93 14.59
CA TRP A 29 -4.96 7.62 13.63
C TRP A 29 -5.33 8.04 12.21
N CYS A 30 -6.56 7.80 11.75
CA CYS A 30 -7.00 8.30 10.45
C CYS A 30 -6.89 9.82 10.36
N ARG A 31 -7.23 10.55 11.43
CA ARG A 31 -7.19 12.01 11.48
C ARG A 31 -5.78 12.59 11.55
N PHE A 32 -4.95 12.07 12.44
CA PHE A 32 -3.67 12.70 12.78
C PHE A 32 -2.45 11.93 12.29
N GLY A 33 -2.60 10.63 12.02
CA GLY A 33 -1.54 9.79 11.47
C GLY A 33 -1.55 9.72 9.95
N LEU A 34 -2.75 9.65 9.36
CA LEU A 34 -2.92 9.53 7.90
C LEU A 34 -3.39 10.82 7.21
N ASP A 35 -3.80 11.83 7.97
CA ASP A 35 -4.49 13.03 7.45
C ASP A 35 -5.63 12.68 6.46
N ASN A 36 -6.34 11.58 6.72
CA ASN A 36 -7.38 11.05 5.83
C ASN A 36 -8.79 11.33 6.41
N PRO A 37 -9.49 12.38 5.92
CA PRO A 37 -10.79 12.78 6.46
C PRO A 37 -11.89 11.75 6.20
N ASP A 38 -11.83 11.00 5.10
CA ASP A 38 -12.85 10.03 4.71
C ASP A 38 -12.84 8.82 5.65
N LEU A 39 -11.65 8.26 5.92
CA LEU A 39 -11.50 7.14 6.86
C LEU A 39 -11.84 7.56 8.30
N ALA A 40 -11.50 8.80 8.68
CA ALA A 40 -11.87 9.35 9.98
C ALA A 40 -13.39 9.48 10.13
N GLN A 41 -14.06 9.98 9.09
CA GLN A 41 -15.51 10.13 9.06
C GLN A 41 -16.21 8.77 9.10
N GLU A 42 -15.69 7.76 8.37
CA GLU A 42 -16.20 6.38 8.42
C GLU A 42 -16.17 5.80 9.84
N CYS A 43 -15.07 6.00 10.58
CA CYS A 43 -14.94 5.56 11.98
C CYS A 43 -15.95 6.30 12.88
N LYS A 44 -16.05 7.62 12.73
CA LYS A 44 -16.96 8.46 13.51
C LYS A 44 -18.42 8.06 13.32
N GLU A 45 -18.84 7.77 12.09
CA GLU A 45 -20.19 7.30 11.77
C GLU A 45 -20.51 5.99 12.48
N MET A 46 -19.61 5.01 12.42
CA MET A 46 -19.80 3.73 13.13
C MET A 46 -19.95 3.95 14.64
N ARG A 47 -19.14 4.84 15.25
CA ARG A 47 -19.27 5.18 16.68
C ARG A 47 -20.58 5.87 17.02
N HIS A 48 -21.05 6.78 16.17
CA HIS A 48 -22.31 7.49 16.35
C HIS A 48 -23.49 6.53 16.22
N GLN A 49 -23.44 5.63 15.24
CA GLN A 49 -24.44 4.58 15.08
C GLN A 49 -24.49 3.69 16.31
N LEU A 50 -23.35 3.22 16.83
CA LEU A 50 -23.31 2.44 18.09
C LEU A 50 -23.87 3.20 19.30
N ALA A 51 -23.62 4.50 19.39
CA ALA A 51 -24.04 5.31 20.53
C ALA A 51 -25.58 5.40 20.65
N SER A 52 -26.33 5.27 19.56
CA SER A 52 -27.80 5.33 19.59
C SER A 52 -28.41 4.13 20.32
N TRP A 53 -27.77 2.95 20.26
CA TRP A 53 -28.22 1.75 20.98
C TRP A 53 -27.70 1.67 22.42
N HIS A 54 -26.76 2.54 22.83
CA HIS A 54 -26.19 2.54 24.17
C HIS A 54 -27.08 3.28 25.18
N SER A 55 -28.27 2.70 25.39
CA SER A 55 -29.33 3.27 26.21
C SER A 55 -28.95 3.42 27.70
N ILE A 56 -29.69 4.28 28.40
CA ILE A 56 -29.57 4.45 29.86
C ILE A 56 -29.88 3.13 30.58
N ASP A 57 -30.79 2.30 30.05
CA ASP A 57 -31.13 1.01 30.64
C ASP A 57 -29.92 0.06 30.64
N LEU A 58 -29.21 -0.08 29.50
CA LEU A 58 -27.99 -0.88 29.44
C LEU A 58 -26.92 -0.37 30.41
N LYS A 59 -26.69 0.96 30.42
CA LYS A 59 -25.70 1.60 31.30
C LYS A 59 -25.97 1.39 32.79
N ARG A 60 -27.24 1.31 33.20
CA ARG A 60 -27.62 1.05 34.61
C ARG A 60 -27.22 -0.33 35.10
N HIS A 61 -26.98 -1.27 34.19
CA HIS A 61 -26.56 -2.63 34.54
C HIS A 61 -25.04 -2.77 34.60
N ARG A 62 -24.29 -1.71 34.32
CA ARG A 62 -22.83 -1.68 34.45
C ARG A 62 -22.42 -2.01 35.88
N ASP A 63 -21.57 -3.02 36.01
CA ASP A 63 -21.02 -3.46 37.29
C ASP A 63 -19.51 -3.69 37.11
N THR A 64 -18.77 -2.59 37.15
CA THR A 64 -17.31 -2.56 37.02
C THR A 64 -16.63 -3.13 38.27
N ALA A 65 -17.26 -3.02 39.45
CA ALA A 65 -16.69 -3.47 40.71
C ALA A 65 -16.78 -5.00 40.87
N GLY A 66 -17.86 -5.62 40.38
CA GLY A 66 -18.09 -7.06 40.38
C GLY A 66 -17.79 -7.75 39.04
N ASP A 67 -17.05 -7.11 38.13
CA ASP A 67 -16.62 -7.76 36.88
C ASP A 67 -15.49 -8.74 37.16
N MET A 68 -15.79 -10.04 37.01
CA MET A 68 -14.84 -11.15 37.19
C MET A 68 -13.65 -11.09 36.21
N GLY A 69 -13.77 -10.33 35.11
CA GLY A 69 -12.72 -10.17 34.11
C GLY A 69 -11.81 -8.97 34.34
N ARG A 70 -12.01 -8.17 35.40
CA ARG A 70 -11.27 -6.93 35.65
C ARG A 70 -9.75 -7.11 35.75
N ASP A 71 -9.30 -8.23 36.32
CA ASP A 71 -7.89 -8.52 36.57
C ASP A 71 -7.28 -9.47 35.51
N LEU A 72 -8.05 -9.81 34.47
CA LEU A 72 -7.55 -10.61 33.35
C LEU A 72 -6.81 -9.69 32.37
N SER A 73 -5.51 -9.51 32.58
CA SER A 73 -4.63 -8.91 31.58
C SER A 73 -3.77 -9.98 30.90
N HIS A 74 -3.53 -9.82 29.59
CA HIS A 74 -2.54 -10.63 28.90
C HIS A 74 -1.21 -9.85 28.86
N PRO A 75 -0.03 -10.46 29.11
CA PRO A 75 1.26 -9.75 29.12
C PRO A 75 1.56 -8.98 27.81
N ARG A 76 0.98 -9.41 26.69
CA ARG A 76 1.08 -8.73 25.38
C ARG A 76 0.17 -7.48 25.23
N GLU A 77 -0.66 -7.15 26.21
CA GLU A 77 -1.43 -5.90 26.23
C GLU A 77 -0.63 -4.71 26.76
N GLU A 78 0.40 -4.96 27.56
CA GLU A 78 1.20 -3.92 28.22
C GLU A 78 2.22 -3.26 27.29
N ILE A 79 2.59 -3.92 26.19
CA ILE A 79 3.60 -3.43 25.24
C ILE A 79 3.02 -3.39 23.82
N ARG A 80 3.04 -2.19 23.21
CA ARG A 80 2.79 -1.96 21.78
C ARG A 80 4.04 -1.36 21.16
N GLU A 81 4.67 -2.09 20.26
CA GLU A 81 5.95 -1.67 19.66
C GLU A 81 5.77 -0.79 18.40
N THR A 82 4.62 -0.92 17.72
CA THR A 82 4.36 -0.21 16.46
C THR A 82 2.92 0.31 16.40
N VAL A 83 2.70 1.36 15.60
CA VAL A 83 1.35 1.86 15.30
C VAL A 83 0.52 0.80 14.58
N GLU A 84 1.11 0.06 13.66
CA GLU A 84 0.44 -1.05 12.97
C GLU A 84 -0.07 -2.11 13.97
N GLY A 85 0.76 -2.53 14.92
CA GLY A 85 0.35 -3.46 15.97
C GLY A 85 -0.73 -2.89 16.90
N LEU A 86 -0.71 -1.58 17.16
CA LEU A 86 -1.78 -0.88 17.87
C LEU A 86 -3.10 -0.92 17.08
N LEU A 87 -3.07 -0.66 15.78
CA LEU A 87 -4.25 -0.67 14.92
C LEU A 87 -4.81 -2.08 14.76
N GLN A 88 -3.97 -3.08 14.45
CA GLN A 88 -4.35 -4.49 14.36
C GLN A 88 -5.06 -4.96 15.63
N ALA A 89 -4.48 -4.68 16.80
CA ALA A 89 -5.07 -5.09 18.07
C ALA A 89 -6.44 -4.43 18.32
N ASN A 90 -6.60 -3.15 17.99
CA ASN A 90 -7.87 -2.45 18.19
C ASN A 90 -8.92 -2.84 17.14
N LEU A 91 -8.53 -3.08 15.89
CA LEU A 91 -9.41 -3.61 14.85
C LEU A 91 -9.95 -5.00 15.26
N ALA A 92 -9.08 -5.90 15.71
CA ALA A 92 -9.49 -7.22 16.20
C ALA A 92 -10.47 -7.12 17.37
N ARG A 93 -10.18 -6.30 18.40
CA ARG A 93 -11.07 -6.09 19.55
C ARG A 93 -12.43 -5.52 19.15
N VAL A 94 -12.46 -4.59 18.19
CA VAL A 94 -13.71 -4.03 17.67
C VAL A 94 -14.52 -5.11 16.94
N GLN A 95 -13.86 -5.96 16.15
CA GLN A 95 -14.53 -7.08 15.46
C GLN A 95 -15.10 -8.10 16.45
N GLU A 96 -14.35 -8.46 17.49
CA GLU A 96 -14.80 -9.33 18.58
C GLU A 96 -16.01 -8.73 19.30
N ALA A 97 -15.93 -7.44 19.68
CA ALA A 97 -17.04 -6.74 20.33
C ALA A 97 -18.29 -6.73 19.43
N PHE A 98 -18.14 -6.42 18.13
CA PHE A 98 -19.25 -6.49 17.19
C PHE A 98 -19.81 -7.91 17.04
N ARG A 99 -18.99 -8.95 17.11
CA ARG A 99 -19.46 -10.34 17.06
C ARG A 99 -20.32 -10.68 18.28
N VAL A 100 -19.91 -10.21 19.46
CA VAL A 100 -20.70 -10.38 20.69
C VAL A 100 -22.02 -9.59 20.61
N LEU A 101 -21.98 -8.33 20.17
CA LEU A 101 -23.17 -7.50 19.98
C LEU A 101 -24.12 -8.06 18.92
N GLU A 102 -23.59 -8.65 17.84
CA GLU A 102 -24.38 -9.32 16.81
C GLU A 102 -25.19 -10.47 17.41
N GLU A 103 -24.58 -11.36 18.18
CA GLU A 103 -25.25 -12.56 18.69
C GLU A 103 -26.15 -12.28 19.91
N TYR A 104 -25.65 -11.55 20.91
CA TYR A 104 -26.47 -11.19 22.08
C TYR A 104 -27.51 -10.12 21.75
N GLY A 105 -27.24 -9.26 20.76
CA GLY A 105 -28.21 -8.28 20.26
C GLY A 105 -29.47 -8.96 19.76
N LYS A 106 -29.38 -10.06 19.02
CA LYS A 106 -30.57 -10.82 18.54
C LYS A 106 -31.51 -11.27 19.66
N LEU A 107 -31.01 -11.42 20.89
CA LEU A 107 -31.80 -11.79 22.07
C LEU A 107 -32.43 -10.59 22.79
N TYR A 108 -31.96 -9.37 22.51
CA TYR A 108 -32.35 -8.15 23.19
C TYR A 108 -33.09 -7.18 22.25
N ASP A 109 -32.52 -6.89 21.09
CA ASP A 109 -33.01 -6.03 20.03
C ASP A 109 -32.48 -6.54 18.67
N LEU A 110 -33.41 -7.03 17.83
CA LEU A 110 -33.06 -7.61 16.53
C LEU A 110 -32.39 -6.58 15.59
N GLU A 111 -32.76 -5.31 15.66
CA GLU A 111 -32.17 -4.26 14.84
C GLU A 111 -30.70 -4.03 15.21
N LEU A 112 -30.39 -4.03 16.51
CA LEU A 112 -29.01 -3.97 17.01
C LEU A 112 -28.18 -5.14 16.47
N GLY A 113 -28.72 -6.36 16.52
CA GLY A 113 -28.03 -7.55 16.04
C GLY A 113 -27.70 -7.48 14.55
N ILE A 114 -28.68 -7.07 13.72
CA ILE A 114 -28.51 -6.91 12.27
C ILE A 114 -27.52 -5.78 11.95
N ALA A 115 -27.62 -4.64 12.63
CA ALA A 115 -26.72 -3.51 12.44
C ALA A 115 -25.27 -3.86 12.81
N CYS A 116 -25.05 -4.58 13.93
CA CYS A 116 -23.71 -4.99 14.35
C CYS A 116 -23.07 -5.97 13.37
N LYS A 117 -23.85 -6.83 12.70
CA LYS A 117 -23.35 -7.65 11.59
C LYS A 117 -22.81 -6.78 10.46
N GLN A 118 -23.56 -5.78 10.00
CA GLN A 118 -23.14 -4.88 8.92
C GLN A 118 -21.92 -4.04 9.32
N LEU A 119 -21.92 -3.49 10.54
CA LEU A 119 -20.80 -2.75 11.09
C LEU A 119 -19.53 -3.59 11.16
N ARG A 120 -19.63 -4.87 11.54
CA ARG A 120 -18.48 -5.79 11.54
C ARG A 120 -17.85 -5.93 10.15
N TYR A 121 -18.66 -6.02 9.09
CA TYR A 121 -18.15 -6.04 7.72
C TYR A 121 -17.46 -4.73 7.32
N ARG A 122 -18.00 -3.58 7.72
CA ARG A 122 -17.34 -2.28 7.50
C ARG A 122 -15.97 -2.22 8.18
N VAL A 123 -15.85 -2.79 9.38
CA VAL A 123 -14.55 -2.87 10.08
C VAL A 123 -13.54 -3.75 9.34
N TYR A 124 -13.95 -4.86 8.71
CA TYR A 124 -13.04 -5.65 7.85
C TYR A 124 -12.54 -4.84 6.65
N GLN A 125 -13.41 -4.05 6.03
CA GLN A 125 -13.01 -3.18 4.92
C GLN A 125 -12.07 -2.07 5.39
N LEU A 126 -12.37 -1.45 6.54
CA LEU A 126 -11.51 -0.45 7.16
C LEU A 126 -10.14 -1.03 7.51
N GLU A 127 -10.09 -2.23 8.08
CA GLU A 127 -8.85 -2.97 8.37
C GLU A 127 -8.00 -3.15 7.12
N SER A 128 -8.60 -3.66 6.04
CA SER A 128 -7.91 -3.83 4.76
C SER A 128 -7.31 -2.52 4.25
N LYS A 129 -8.08 -1.42 4.27
CA LYS A 129 -7.61 -0.08 3.85
C LYS A 129 -6.48 0.47 4.73
N LEU A 130 -6.45 0.14 6.02
CA LEU A 130 -5.51 0.68 6.99
C LEU A 130 -4.22 -0.14 7.11
N LEU A 131 -4.31 -1.46 6.93
CA LEU A 131 -3.19 -2.38 7.10
C LEU A 131 -2.50 -2.73 5.78
N ILE A 132 -3.15 -2.51 4.64
CA ILE A 132 -2.58 -2.76 3.32
C ILE A 132 -2.92 -1.58 2.42
N SER A 133 -1.90 -0.89 1.90
CA SER A 133 -2.12 0.12 0.85
C SER A 133 -2.39 -0.62 -0.46
N PRO A 134 -3.59 -0.51 -1.09
CA PRO A 134 -3.87 -1.14 -2.39
C PRO A 134 -2.80 -0.87 -3.47
N PRO A 135 -2.16 0.32 -3.49
CA PRO A 135 -0.99 0.57 -4.33
C PRO A 135 0.18 -0.42 -4.13
N LEU A 136 0.48 -0.86 -2.90
CA LEU A 136 1.59 -1.77 -2.65
C LEU A 136 1.30 -3.21 -3.13
N GLU A 137 0.06 -3.68 -2.99
CA GLU A 137 -0.36 -4.95 -3.59
C GLU A 137 -0.24 -4.92 -5.10
N LYS A 138 -0.72 -3.83 -5.74
CA LYS A 138 -0.62 -3.66 -7.18
C LYS A 138 0.83 -3.58 -7.65
N LEU A 139 1.72 -2.96 -6.88
CA LEU A 139 3.16 -2.94 -7.14
C LEU A 139 3.73 -4.36 -7.12
N GLN A 140 3.37 -5.16 -6.10
CA GLN A 140 3.81 -6.54 -5.98
C GLN A 140 3.28 -7.43 -7.11
N ALA A 141 2.05 -7.18 -7.56
CA ALA A 141 1.41 -7.91 -8.65
C ALA A 141 1.87 -7.45 -10.05
N SER A 142 2.64 -6.36 -10.16
CA SER A 142 3.13 -5.85 -11.45
C SER A 142 4.51 -6.46 -11.78
N PRO A 143 4.62 -7.41 -12.73
CA PRO A 143 5.92 -7.99 -13.08
C PRO A 143 6.71 -7.14 -14.07
N LEU A 144 6.05 -6.23 -14.79
CA LEU A 144 6.67 -5.37 -15.79
C LEU A 144 6.51 -3.90 -15.39
N TYR A 145 7.63 -3.20 -15.40
CA TYR A 145 7.73 -1.79 -15.05
C TYR A 145 8.33 -0.98 -16.21
N LEU A 146 7.56 -0.06 -16.78
CA LEU A 146 8.09 0.89 -17.76
C LEU A 146 8.71 2.10 -17.06
N VAL A 147 9.96 2.41 -17.37
CA VAL A 147 10.56 3.70 -17.07
C VAL A 147 10.63 4.50 -18.36
N THR A 148 9.97 5.66 -18.39
CA THR A 148 9.90 6.47 -19.61
C THR A 148 11.23 7.17 -19.92
N SER A 149 11.35 7.61 -21.17
CA SER A 149 12.37 8.56 -21.61
C SER A 149 11.70 9.65 -22.45
N PRO A 150 12.33 10.84 -22.59
CA PRO A 150 11.76 11.91 -23.39
C PRO A 150 11.46 11.46 -24.82
N ALA A 151 10.25 11.73 -25.31
CA ALA A 151 9.77 11.44 -26.66
C ALA A 151 8.63 12.40 -27.00
N GLU A 152 8.53 12.82 -28.27
CA GLU A 152 7.46 13.73 -28.71
C GLU A 152 6.06 13.11 -28.56
N ASN A 153 5.95 11.80 -28.80
CA ASN A 153 4.71 11.03 -28.70
C ASN A 153 4.64 10.19 -27.39
N LEU A 154 5.23 10.69 -26.29
CA LEU A 154 5.32 9.97 -25.01
C LEU A 154 3.97 9.43 -24.51
N LEU A 155 2.91 10.24 -24.56
CA LEU A 155 1.56 9.84 -24.12
C LEU A 155 1.02 8.66 -24.94
N GLU A 156 1.22 8.69 -26.26
CA GLU A 156 0.76 7.62 -27.16
C GLU A 156 1.51 6.31 -26.88
N ILE A 157 2.83 6.37 -26.73
CA ILE A 157 3.65 5.19 -26.41
C ILE A 157 3.20 4.56 -25.09
N VAL A 158 2.99 5.38 -24.05
CA VAL A 158 2.54 4.88 -22.74
C VAL A 158 1.12 4.32 -22.84
N GLU A 159 0.20 4.96 -23.56
CA GLU A 159 -1.16 4.44 -23.76
C GLU A 159 -1.15 3.08 -24.48
N LEU A 160 -0.32 2.91 -25.51
CA LEU A 160 -0.16 1.63 -26.20
C LEU A 160 0.41 0.55 -25.27
N ALA A 161 1.41 0.88 -24.45
CA ALA A 161 1.93 -0.05 -23.44
C ALA A 161 0.86 -0.44 -22.40
N LEU A 162 0.04 0.51 -21.94
CA LEU A 162 -1.07 0.25 -21.03
C LEU A 162 -2.14 -0.66 -21.67
N LYS A 163 -2.46 -0.45 -22.95
CA LYS A 163 -3.34 -1.34 -23.73
C LYS A 163 -2.75 -2.75 -23.88
N GLY A 164 -1.43 -2.86 -23.93
CA GLY A 164 -0.69 -4.13 -23.89
C GLY A 164 -0.70 -4.84 -22.53
N GLY A 165 -1.30 -4.26 -21.50
CA GLY A 165 -1.44 -4.87 -20.17
C GLY A 165 -0.47 -4.36 -19.11
N LEU A 166 0.34 -3.34 -19.40
CA LEU A 166 1.25 -2.75 -18.43
C LEU A 166 0.48 -2.13 -17.23
N LYS A 167 0.98 -2.36 -15.99
CA LYS A 167 0.34 -1.87 -14.75
C LYS A 167 1.19 -0.94 -13.89
N LEU A 168 2.42 -0.65 -14.30
CA LEU A 168 3.33 0.21 -13.55
C LEU A 168 4.21 1.06 -14.49
N VAL A 169 4.12 2.38 -14.34
CA VAL A 169 4.83 3.37 -15.17
C VAL A 169 5.61 4.35 -14.29
N GLN A 170 6.85 4.64 -14.66
CA GLN A 170 7.67 5.70 -14.07
C GLN A 170 7.89 6.80 -15.07
N TYR A 171 7.51 8.03 -14.73
CA TYR A 171 7.88 9.17 -15.53
C TYR A 171 9.29 9.67 -15.19
N ARG A 172 10.16 9.73 -16.20
CA ARG A 172 11.56 10.15 -16.06
C ARG A 172 12.00 11.10 -17.18
N HIS A 173 12.05 12.39 -16.86
CA HIS A 173 12.60 13.44 -17.73
C HIS A 173 13.56 14.35 -16.94
N LYS A 174 14.85 14.00 -16.90
CA LYS A 174 15.84 14.73 -16.07
C LYS A 174 16.18 16.13 -16.57
N THR A 175 16.02 16.39 -17.87
CA THR A 175 16.42 17.65 -18.53
C THR A 175 15.29 18.65 -18.75
N ALA A 176 14.02 18.25 -18.55
CA ALA A 176 12.89 19.15 -18.70
C ALA A 176 12.93 20.30 -17.68
N VAL A 177 12.37 21.45 -18.06
CA VAL A 177 11.99 22.48 -17.09
C VAL A 177 10.74 22.04 -16.32
N ASP A 178 10.54 22.60 -15.13
CA ASP A 178 9.50 22.14 -14.21
C ASP A 178 8.07 22.28 -14.75
N THR A 179 7.79 23.30 -15.57
CA THR A 179 6.48 23.48 -16.19
C THR A 179 6.13 22.34 -17.14
N ILE A 180 7.06 21.99 -18.04
CA ILE A 180 6.91 20.85 -18.96
C ILE A 180 6.80 19.56 -18.16
N ARG A 181 7.65 19.40 -17.14
CA ARG A 181 7.67 18.21 -16.29
C ARG A 181 6.33 17.98 -15.61
N LEU A 182 5.75 19.04 -15.04
CA LEU A 182 4.47 18.99 -14.34
C LEU A 182 3.33 18.67 -15.32
N GLU A 183 3.33 19.30 -16.50
CA GLU A 183 2.30 19.07 -17.52
C GLU A 183 2.32 17.64 -18.05
N GLU A 184 3.49 17.13 -18.45
CA GLU A 184 3.66 15.75 -18.92
C GLU A 184 3.27 14.75 -17.83
N ALA A 185 3.77 14.97 -16.60
CA ALA A 185 3.51 14.07 -15.48
C ALA A 185 2.02 14.03 -15.11
N ALA A 186 1.32 15.17 -15.08
CA ALA A 186 -0.11 15.22 -14.79
C ALA A 186 -0.93 14.44 -15.82
N LYS A 187 -0.66 14.64 -17.13
CA LYS A 187 -1.33 13.93 -18.21
C LYS A 187 -1.09 12.41 -18.15
N LEU A 188 0.14 12.00 -17.84
CA LEU A 188 0.48 10.58 -17.71
C LEU A 188 -0.12 9.94 -16.45
N CYS A 189 -0.20 10.68 -15.34
CA CYS A 189 -0.83 10.22 -14.11
C CYS A 189 -2.31 9.90 -14.36
N GLU A 190 -3.05 10.85 -14.93
CA GLU A 190 -4.46 10.67 -15.29
C GLU A 190 -4.63 9.48 -16.27
N LEU A 191 -3.77 9.38 -17.27
CA LEU A 191 -3.77 8.27 -18.22
C LEU A 191 -3.58 6.92 -17.50
N CYS A 192 -2.56 6.77 -16.64
CA CYS A 192 -2.30 5.51 -15.94
C CYS A 192 -3.49 5.11 -15.06
N HIS A 193 -4.08 6.05 -14.32
CA HIS A 193 -5.21 5.79 -13.45
C HIS A 193 -6.46 5.33 -14.22
N ARG A 194 -6.70 5.85 -15.43
CA ARG A 194 -7.79 5.34 -16.30
C ARG A 194 -7.62 3.87 -16.69
N TYR A 195 -6.39 3.36 -16.73
CA TYR A 195 -6.06 1.96 -17.03
C TYR A 195 -5.83 1.11 -15.78
N ASP A 196 -6.15 1.65 -14.60
CA ASP A 196 -5.90 1.01 -13.31
C ASP A 196 -4.41 0.66 -13.10
N ALA A 197 -3.51 1.49 -13.62
CA ALA A 197 -2.06 1.34 -13.51
C ALA A 197 -1.46 2.35 -12.51
N LEU A 198 -0.37 1.95 -11.86
CA LEU A 198 0.40 2.81 -10.94
C LEU A 198 1.30 3.77 -11.70
N PHE A 199 1.42 4.98 -11.17
CA PHE A 199 2.26 6.04 -11.71
C PHE A 199 3.26 6.57 -10.68
N ILE A 200 4.55 6.48 -11.01
CA ILE A 200 5.67 6.84 -10.15
C ILE A 200 6.46 7.99 -10.76
N ILE A 201 6.85 8.98 -9.96
CA ILE A 201 7.73 10.07 -10.40
C ILE A 201 9.19 9.76 -10.06
N ASN A 202 10.07 9.90 -11.04
CA ASN A 202 11.51 9.79 -10.81
C ASN A 202 12.04 11.05 -10.10
N ASP A 203 12.78 10.86 -8.99
CA ASP A 203 13.54 11.83 -8.18
C ASP A 203 12.72 12.96 -7.51
N ARG A 204 11.69 13.51 -8.16
CA ARG A 204 10.98 14.75 -7.78
C ARG A 204 9.77 14.53 -6.88
N VAL A 205 10.01 14.53 -5.57
CA VAL A 205 8.99 14.40 -4.50
C VAL A 205 7.95 15.52 -4.54
N ASP A 206 8.37 16.75 -4.82
CA ASP A 206 7.51 17.91 -4.95
C ASP A 206 6.48 17.77 -6.07
N ILE A 207 6.90 17.27 -7.24
CA ILE A 207 6.00 17.03 -8.37
C ILE A 207 5.05 15.88 -8.10
N ALA A 208 5.55 14.78 -7.50
CA ALA A 208 4.70 13.66 -7.10
C ALA A 208 3.56 14.10 -6.18
N ARG A 209 3.86 14.96 -5.19
CA ARG A 209 2.86 15.55 -4.30
C ARG A 209 1.89 16.45 -5.07
N ALA A 210 2.38 17.29 -5.97
CA ALA A 210 1.57 18.27 -6.69
C ALA A 210 0.50 17.65 -7.59
N ILE A 211 0.76 16.46 -8.14
CA ILE A 211 -0.16 15.77 -9.06
C ILE A 211 -0.85 14.56 -8.43
N HIS A 212 -0.62 14.29 -7.14
CA HIS A 212 -1.12 13.10 -6.45
C HIS A 212 -0.68 11.78 -7.11
N ALA A 213 0.59 11.69 -7.52
CA ALA A 213 1.14 10.44 -8.02
C ALA A 213 1.15 9.35 -6.93
N ASP A 214 1.14 8.08 -7.34
CA ASP A 214 1.14 6.93 -6.40
C ASP A 214 2.45 6.83 -5.62
N GLY A 215 3.52 7.46 -6.10
CA GLY A 215 4.82 7.39 -5.45
C GLY A 215 5.98 8.04 -6.18
N VAL A 216 7.18 7.79 -5.66
CA VAL A 216 8.46 8.20 -6.24
C VAL A 216 9.46 7.07 -6.34
N HIS A 217 10.38 7.17 -7.30
CA HIS A 217 11.59 6.35 -7.33
C HIS A 217 12.80 7.25 -7.18
N LEU A 218 13.67 6.94 -6.23
CA LEU A 218 14.80 7.78 -5.87
C LEU A 218 16.12 7.07 -6.16
N GLY A 219 17.11 7.81 -6.65
CA GLY A 219 18.50 7.41 -6.74
C GLY A 219 19.26 7.57 -5.41
N GLN A 220 20.55 7.26 -5.44
CA GLN A 220 21.43 7.32 -4.27
C GLN A 220 21.79 8.76 -3.83
N GLN A 221 21.67 9.73 -4.74
CA GLN A 221 22.00 11.14 -4.52
C GLN A 221 20.75 12.01 -4.32
N ASP A 222 19.55 11.43 -4.43
CA ASP A 222 18.30 12.12 -4.22
C ASP A 222 17.95 12.17 -2.72
N VAL A 223 16.81 12.78 -2.39
CA VAL A 223 16.40 12.96 -0.99
C VAL A 223 16.31 11.62 -0.22
N PRO A 224 16.49 11.63 1.11
CA PRO A 224 16.28 10.46 1.96
C PRO A 224 14.83 9.94 1.90
N ILE A 225 14.63 8.63 2.05
CA ILE A 225 13.28 8.00 2.03
C ILE A 225 12.40 8.59 3.14
N SER A 226 12.98 8.80 4.32
CA SER A 226 12.28 9.38 5.47
C SER A 226 11.69 10.76 5.14
N LEU A 227 12.45 11.60 4.42
CA LEU A 227 11.99 12.91 4.01
C LEU A 227 10.91 12.80 2.93
N ALA A 228 11.11 11.96 1.92
CA ALA A 228 10.09 11.70 0.89
C ALA A 228 8.76 11.21 1.51
N ARG A 229 8.83 10.30 2.49
CA ARG A 229 7.67 9.77 3.23
C ARG A 229 6.96 10.88 4.02
N GLN A 230 7.72 11.78 4.65
CA GLN A 230 7.15 12.93 5.35
C GLN A 230 6.37 13.85 4.40
N PHE A 231 6.88 14.07 3.19
CA PHE A 231 6.21 14.91 2.19
C PHE A 231 5.05 14.21 1.47
N LEU A 232 5.10 12.91 1.23
CA LEU A 232 4.08 12.21 0.44
C LEU A 232 3.02 11.51 1.30
N GLY A 233 3.30 11.33 2.59
CA GLY A 233 2.47 10.58 3.50
C GLY A 233 2.79 9.08 3.53
N PRO A 234 2.20 8.35 4.48
CA PRO A 234 2.53 6.95 4.73
C PRO A 234 2.11 6.00 3.59
N GLY A 235 1.10 6.36 2.80
CA GLY A 235 0.55 5.50 1.74
C GLY A 235 1.29 5.53 0.40
N ALA A 236 2.20 6.49 0.20
CA ALA A 236 2.93 6.66 -1.07
C ALA A 236 3.95 5.54 -1.30
N ILE A 237 4.15 5.09 -2.54
CA ILE A 237 5.17 4.10 -2.87
C ILE A 237 6.53 4.79 -3.03
N ILE A 238 7.56 4.38 -2.29
CA ILE A 238 8.90 4.94 -2.39
C ILE A 238 9.90 3.85 -2.76
N GLY A 239 10.39 3.91 -4.00
CA GLY A 239 11.42 3.02 -4.51
C GLY A 239 12.82 3.59 -4.37
N ARG A 240 13.83 2.70 -4.28
CA ARG A 240 15.24 3.09 -4.31
C ARG A 240 16.03 2.33 -5.36
N SER A 241 16.82 3.03 -6.18
CA SER A 241 17.79 2.41 -7.09
C SER A 241 18.97 1.85 -6.31
N THR A 242 19.39 0.62 -6.60
CA THR A 242 20.54 -0.04 -5.97
C THR A 242 21.43 -0.69 -7.02
N THR A 243 22.73 -0.62 -6.84
CA THR A 243 23.71 -1.20 -7.79
C THR A 243 24.69 -2.17 -7.13
N ASN A 244 24.56 -2.44 -5.84
CA ASN A 244 25.41 -3.35 -5.06
C ASN A 244 24.74 -3.76 -3.74
N PRO A 245 25.23 -4.83 -3.07
CA PRO A 245 24.70 -5.31 -1.80
C PRO A 245 24.57 -4.26 -0.69
N GLN A 246 25.52 -3.33 -0.60
CA GLN A 246 25.55 -2.31 0.45
C GLN A 246 24.41 -1.30 0.27
N GLU A 247 24.15 -0.87 -0.97
CA GLU A 247 23.03 -0.01 -1.30
C GLU A 247 21.67 -0.68 -1.06
N MET A 248 21.56 -1.98 -1.33
CA MET A 248 20.35 -2.75 -1.03
C MET A 248 20.09 -2.84 0.48
N ALA A 249 21.12 -3.20 1.27
CA ALA A 249 21.00 -3.25 2.72
C ALA A 249 20.59 -1.89 3.30
N LYS A 250 21.16 -0.80 2.77
CA LYS A 250 20.77 0.57 3.15
C LYS A 250 19.31 0.87 2.77
N ALA A 251 18.86 0.51 1.57
CA ALA A 251 17.47 0.73 1.15
C ALA A 251 16.47 -0.02 2.04
N ILE A 252 16.80 -1.25 2.47
CA ILE A 252 16.00 -2.03 3.43
C ILE A 252 15.94 -1.31 4.78
N GLN A 253 17.09 -0.85 5.29
CA GLN A 253 17.17 -0.11 6.55
C GLN A 253 16.37 1.20 6.50
N GLU A 254 16.39 1.89 5.36
CA GLU A 254 15.62 3.12 5.10
C GLU A 254 14.12 2.87 4.89
N LYS A 255 13.67 1.60 4.90
CA LYS A 255 12.28 1.19 4.67
C LYS A 255 11.74 1.64 3.31
N ALA A 256 12.50 1.37 2.26
CA ALA A 256 12.00 1.44 0.89
C ALA A 256 10.85 0.44 0.69
N ASP A 257 9.86 0.80 -0.12
CA ASP A 257 8.76 -0.11 -0.47
C ASP A 257 9.17 -1.11 -1.54
N TYR A 258 10.15 -0.75 -2.39
CA TYR A 258 10.77 -1.63 -3.37
C TYR A 258 12.14 -1.12 -3.79
N VAL A 259 12.91 -1.96 -4.48
CA VAL A 259 14.21 -1.58 -5.04
C VAL A 259 14.37 -1.88 -6.53
N GLY A 260 15.08 -0.99 -7.23
CA GLY A 260 15.59 -1.28 -8.58
C GLY A 260 16.96 -1.94 -8.46
N VAL A 261 17.11 -3.13 -9.06
CA VAL A 261 18.34 -3.94 -9.01
C VAL A 261 19.04 -3.84 -10.36
N GLY A 262 20.09 -3.03 -10.45
CA GLY A 262 20.84 -2.89 -11.71
C GLY A 262 21.79 -1.69 -11.77
N PRO A 263 22.34 -1.37 -12.94
CA PRO A 263 22.00 -1.94 -14.24
C PRO A 263 22.51 -3.39 -14.41
N VAL A 264 21.69 -4.29 -14.94
CA VAL A 264 22.08 -5.69 -15.22
C VAL A 264 23.07 -5.76 -16.38
N TYR A 265 22.76 -5.07 -17.48
CA TYR A 265 23.62 -4.96 -18.66
C TYR A 265 24.07 -3.51 -18.85
N ALA A 266 25.11 -3.29 -19.67
CA ALA A 266 25.56 -1.94 -20.01
C ALA A 266 24.43 -1.17 -20.72
N THR A 267 24.22 0.09 -20.34
CA THR A 267 23.17 0.93 -20.96
C THR A 267 23.66 2.32 -21.30
N PRO A 268 23.22 2.90 -22.44
CA PRO A 268 23.47 4.31 -22.75
C PRO A 268 22.81 5.27 -21.73
N THR A 269 21.70 4.86 -21.11
CA THR A 269 20.93 5.66 -20.14
C THR A 269 21.71 5.97 -18.85
N LYS A 270 22.75 5.18 -18.54
CA LYS A 270 23.71 5.41 -17.43
C LYS A 270 25.15 5.20 -17.93
N ALA A 271 25.59 6.03 -18.88
CA ALA A 271 26.93 5.96 -19.46
C ALA A 271 28.04 6.02 -18.38
N GLY A 272 29.05 5.15 -18.49
CA GLY A 272 30.26 5.18 -17.66
C GLY A 272 30.25 4.35 -16.37
N LYS A 273 29.20 3.59 -16.08
CA LYS A 273 29.18 2.64 -14.94
C LYS A 273 29.28 1.20 -15.43
N THR A 274 30.18 0.42 -14.84
CA THR A 274 30.22 -1.04 -15.00
C THR A 274 28.87 -1.61 -14.57
N PRO A 275 28.23 -2.46 -15.39
CA PRO A 275 26.99 -3.11 -14.99
C PRO A 275 27.20 -3.95 -13.73
N ALA A 276 26.17 -4.00 -12.88
CA ALA A 276 26.17 -4.84 -11.68
C ALA A 276 26.11 -6.35 -12.03
N GLY A 277 25.61 -6.66 -13.23
CA GLY A 277 25.59 -8.03 -13.76
C GLY A 277 24.50 -8.91 -13.18
N LEU A 278 24.44 -10.15 -13.67
CA LEU A 278 23.51 -11.17 -13.19
C LEU A 278 23.85 -11.65 -11.78
N GLU A 279 25.11 -11.51 -11.35
CA GLU A 279 25.57 -11.82 -10.00
C GLU A 279 24.81 -11.00 -8.96
N TYR A 280 24.56 -9.72 -9.24
CA TYR A 280 23.80 -8.87 -8.33
C TYR A 280 22.31 -9.24 -8.30
N VAL A 281 21.76 -9.72 -9.42
CA VAL A 281 20.39 -10.27 -9.48
C VAL A 281 20.27 -11.53 -8.61
N ARG A 282 21.24 -12.45 -8.71
CA ARG A 282 21.28 -13.66 -7.85
C ARG A 282 21.41 -13.29 -6.38
N TYR A 283 22.25 -12.31 -6.05
CA TYR A 283 22.35 -11.79 -4.69
C TYR A 283 21.01 -11.24 -4.19
N ALA A 284 20.30 -10.45 -5.01
CA ALA A 284 19.00 -9.88 -4.67
C ALA A 284 17.95 -10.96 -4.40
N ARG A 285 17.91 -12.02 -5.21
CA ARG A 285 17.03 -13.18 -5.00
C ARG A 285 17.21 -13.80 -3.61
N GLU A 286 18.44 -13.91 -3.15
CA GLU A 286 18.76 -14.57 -1.88
C GLU A 286 18.60 -13.66 -0.65
N ASN A 287 18.76 -12.34 -0.83
CA ASN A 287 18.94 -11.42 0.29
C ASN A 287 17.92 -10.26 0.37
N CYS A 288 17.13 -10.01 -0.67
CA CYS A 288 16.19 -8.90 -0.69
C CYS A 288 14.79 -9.35 -0.24
N PRO A 289 14.29 -8.90 0.93
CA PRO A 289 12.94 -9.22 1.40
C PRO A 289 11.86 -8.32 0.78
N LEU A 290 12.27 -7.24 0.11
CA LEU A 290 11.37 -6.28 -0.52
C LEU A 290 11.01 -6.73 -1.94
N PRO A 291 9.89 -6.26 -2.51
CA PRO A 291 9.69 -6.30 -3.95
C PRO A 291 10.87 -5.64 -4.68
N TRP A 292 11.32 -6.25 -5.77
CA TRP A 292 12.43 -5.71 -6.54
C TRP A 292 12.26 -5.95 -8.03
N PHE A 293 12.80 -5.03 -8.83
CA PHE A 293 12.75 -5.06 -10.29
C PHE A 293 14.18 -5.08 -10.83
N ALA A 294 14.54 -6.12 -11.56
CA ALA A 294 15.78 -6.11 -12.33
C ALA A 294 15.69 -5.06 -13.43
N ILE A 295 16.70 -4.20 -13.57
CA ILE A 295 16.67 -3.10 -14.53
C ILE A 295 18.01 -2.94 -15.23
N GLY A 296 17.99 -2.46 -16.47
CA GLY A 296 19.18 -2.00 -17.18
C GLY A 296 19.54 -2.90 -18.35
N GLY A 297 19.17 -2.45 -19.55
CA GLY A 297 19.50 -3.13 -20.80
C GLY A 297 18.71 -4.40 -21.06
N ILE A 298 17.61 -4.60 -20.33
CA ILE A 298 16.73 -5.75 -20.47
C ILE A 298 15.73 -5.49 -21.61
N ASP A 299 15.56 -6.49 -22.47
CA ASP A 299 14.57 -6.56 -23.54
C ASP A 299 14.15 -8.03 -23.80
N SER A 300 13.32 -8.25 -24.83
CA SER A 300 12.77 -9.58 -25.15
C SER A 300 13.83 -10.61 -25.56
N SER A 301 15.04 -10.18 -25.94
CA SER A 301 16.12 -11.08 -26.36
C SER A 301 16.93 -11.64 -25.20
N ASN A 302 16.98 -10.95 -24.05
CA ASN A 302 17.84 -11.30 -22.92
C ASN A 302 17.10 -11.48 -21.58
N ILE A 303 15.80 -11.15 -21.50
CA ILE A 303 15.02 -11.28 -20.26
C ILE A 303 15.09 -12.69 -19.66
N LYS A 304 15.16 -13.74 -20.50
CA LYS A 304 15.26 -15.13 -20.04
C LYS A 304 16.45 -15.36 -19.09
N GLU A 305 17.63 -14.82 -19.40
CA GLU A 305 18.81 -14.94 -18.54
C GLU A 305 18.61 -14.26 -17.18
N VAL A 306 17.87 -13.16 -17.17
CA VAL A 306 17.54 -12.40 -15.96
C VAL A 306 16.56 -13.19 -15.08
N LEU A 307 15.58 -13.86 -15.68
CA LEU A 307 14.66 -14.77 -14.98
C LEU A 307 15.39 -16.00 -14.43
N GLU A 308 16.31 -16.59 -15.21
CA GLU A 308 17.16 -17.70 -14.76
C GLU A 308 18.06 -17.30 -13.58
N ALA A 309 18.50 -16.03 -13.52
CA ALA A 309 19.21 -15.47 -12.36
C ALA A 309 18.30 -15.24 -11.13
N GLY A 310 16.98 -15.39 -11.27
CA GLY A 310 16.00 -15.36 -10.17
C GLY A 310 15.09 -14.14 -10.15
N ALA A 311 15.11 -13.29 -11.17
CA ALA A 311 14.14 -12.20 -11.28
C ALA A 311 12.74 -12.73 -11.54
N GLN A 312 11.76 -12.13 -10.87
CA GLN A 312 10.33 -12.33 -11.12
C GLN A 312 9.68 -11.07 -11.70
N ARG A 313 10.39 -9.93 -11.63
CA ARG A 313 9.93 -8.64 -12.11
C ARG A 313 11.07 -7.90 -12.78
N VAL A 314 10.77 -7.20 -13.86
CA VAL A 314 11.74 -6.45 -14.64
C VAL A 314 11.24 -5.05 -14.92
N ALA A 315 12.19 -4.11 -15.00
CA ALA A 315 11.95 -2.78 -15.48
C ALA A 315 12.69 -2.53 -16.79
N VAL A 316 12.00 -1.96 -17.76
CA VAL A 316 12.49 -1.68 -19.10
C VAL A 316 12.31 -0.21 -19.46
N VAL A 317 13.17 0.27 -20.36
CA VAL A 317 13.08 1.64 -20.90
C VAL A 317 12.94 1.53 -22.42
N ARG A 318 14.06 1.26 -23.10
CA ARG A 318 14.13 1.27 -24.58
C ARG A 318 13.29 0.18 -25.22
N ALA A 319 13.16 -0.99 -24.58
CA ALA A 319 12.41 -2.11 -25.14
C ALA A 319 10.99 -1.70 -25.56
N ILE A 320 10.33 -0.87 -24.76
CA ILE A 320 8.98 -0.35 -25.06
C ILE A 320 9.07 1.06 -25.67
N MET A 321 9.87 1.97 -25.10
CA MET A 321 9.92 3.37 -25.56
C MET A 321 10.40 3.54 -27.01
N ALA A 322 11.18 2.60 -27.54
CA ALA A 322 11.68 2.62 -28.92
C ALA A 322 11.04 1.55 -29.82
N ALA A 323 9.99 0.87 -29.35
CA ALA A 323 9.27 -0.11 -30.14
C ALA A 323 8.41 0.57 -31.20
N GLN A 324 8.33 -0.02 -32.40
CA GLN A 324 7.33 0.38 -33.40
C GLN A 324 5.90 0.04 -32.96
N HIS A 325 5.74 -1.04 -32.19
CA HIS A 325 4.49 -1.52 -31.63
C HIS A 325 4.63 -1.75 -30.11
N PRO A 326 4.57 -0.68 -29.28
CA PRO A 326 4.74 -0.76 -27.83
C PRO A 326 3.79 -1.76 -27.16
N GLU A 327 2.55 -1.87 -27.64
CA GLU A 327 1.54 -2.81 -27.16
C GLU A 327 1.97 -4.27 -27.35
N VAL A 328 2.50 -4.62 -28.52
CA VAL A 328 2.94 -5.99 -28.84
C VAL A 328 4.17 -6.36 -28.03
N VAL A 329 5.14 -5.44 -27.91
CA VAL A 329 6.35 -5.69 -27.12
C VAL A 329 6.00 -5.82 -25.63
N THR A 330 5.03 -5.05 -25.14
CA THR A 330 4.55 -5.18 -23.75
C THR A 330 3.96 -6.57 -23.51
N GLN A 331 3.07 -7.04 -24.39
CA GLN A 331 2.48 -8.38 -24.30
C GLN A 331 3.56 -9.47 -24.31
N GLN A 332 4.50 -9.41 -25.26
CA GLN A 332 5.60 -10.38 -25.33
C GLN A 332 6.45 -10.44 -24.06
N LEU A 333 6.71 -9.29 -23.42
CA LEU A 333 7.46 -9.25 -22.16
C LEU A 333 6.63 -9.84 -21.01
N LEU A 334 5.33 -9.55 -20.94
CA LEU A 334 4.41 -10.11 -19.94
C LEU A 334 4.27 -11.63 -20.08
N ASP A 335 4.16 -12.14 -21.31
CA ASP A 335 4.10 -13.58 -21.59
C ASP A 335 5.36 -14.29 -21.08
N GLN A 336 6.54 -13.71 -21.33
CA GLN A 336 7.81 -14.25 -20.83
C GLN A 336 7.94 -14.17 -19.29
N LEU A 337 7.25 -13.24 -18.65
CA LEU A 337 7.15 -13.11 -17.19
C LEU A 337 6.09 -14.03 -16.57
N GLY A 338 5.37 -14.81 -17.37
CA GLY A 338 4.41 -15.81 -16.90
C GLY A 338 3.02 -15.27 -16.59
N LEU A 339 2.60 -14.13 -17.18
CA LEU A 339 1.24 -13.59 -17.06
C LEU A 339 0.37 -13.85 -18.30
N ALA A 340 0.33 -15.10 -18.76
CA ALA A 340 -0.65 -15.54 -19.75
C ALA A 340 -1.60 -16.57 -19.12
N GLU A 341 -2.72 -16.09 -18.56
CA GLU A 341 -3.98 -16.84 -18.52
C GLU A 341 -5.11 -15.98 -19.11
#